data_AF-A0A401FHR8-F1
#
_entry.id   AF-A0A401FHR8-F1
#
_cell.length_a   1.000
_cell.length_b   1.000
_cell.length_c   1.000
_cell.angle_alpha   90.00
_cell.angle_beta   90.00
_cell.angle_gamma   90.00
#
_symmetry.space_group_name_H-M   'P 1'
#
loop_
_entity.id
_entity.type
_entity.pdbx_description
1 polymer ?
#
loop_
_entity_poly.entity_id
_entity_poly.type
_entity_poly.pdbx_seq_one_letter_code
_entity_poly.pdbx_strand_id
1 'polypeptide(L)'
;MATALKDVYSIEFLTQLGTTITDHDSSFDTSKFIQATVNDGWSELKLMERRDRITQALHHQLPSDFKQATKVLCAISTTITGFAALCLPNYVAMYGQNDWQTSMTALGTLTKTSSSEFAIRPFLIESPEKTIQQMLTWSQSENEDQRRLASEGIRPRLPWGIRLRQFIVDPAPIFQY
;
A
#
# COMPACT_ATOMS: atom_id res chain seq x y z
N MET A 1 23.42 17.46 -7.29
CA MET A 1 23.13 16.20 -8.00
C MET A 1 21.77 15.72 -7.57
N ALA A 2 20.91 15.25 -8.48
CA ALA A 2 19.61 14.70 -8.10
C ALA A 2 19.79 13.33 -7.41
N THR A 3 19.09 13.11 -6.30
CA THR A 3 19.06 11.82 -5.60
C THR A 3 18.25 10.80 -6.40
N ALA A 4 18.61 9.51 -6.32
CA ALA A 4 17.86 8.47 -7.02
C ALA A 4 16.49 8.28 -6.33
N LEU A 5 15.43 8.01 -7.11
CA LEU A 5 14.08 7.87 -6.55
C LEU A 5 13.98 6.78 -5.47
N LYS A 6 14.81 5.72 -5.54
CA LYS A 6 14.85 4.67 -4.52
C LYS A 6 15.30 5.17 -3.14
N ASP A 7 15.93 6.34 -3.06
CA ASP A 7 16.48 6.93 -1.84
C ASP A 7 15.43 7.72 -1.05
N VAL A 8 14.18 7.78 -1.52
CA VAL A 8 13.03 8.20 -0.69
C VAL A 8 12.86 7.32 0.55
N TYR A 9 13.33 6.07 0.48
CA TYR A 9 13.42 5.15 1.61
C TYR A 9 14.74 5.36 2.34
N SER A 10 14.90 6.52 2.97
CA SER A 10 16.09 6.86 3.74
C SER A 10 16.01 6.35 5.19
N ILE A 11 17.12 6.38 5.92
CA ILE A 11 17.13 6.04 7.36
C ILE A 11 16.23 7.00 8.14
N GLU A 12 16.18 8.28 7.75
CA GLU A 12 15.30 9.27 8.37
C GLU A 12 13.83 8.91 8.19
N PHE A 13 13.43 8.50 6.97
CA PHE A 13 12.06 8.02 6.72
C PHE A 13 11.76 6.77 7.54
N LEU A 14 12.66 5.78 7.57
CA LEU A 14 12.44 4.54 8.33
C LEU A 14 12.38 4.80 9.85
N THR A 15 13.18 5.74 10.35
CA THR A 15 13.13 6.18 11.74
C THR A 15 11.81 6.86 12.04
N GLN A 16 11.37 7.79 11.19
CA GLN A 16 10.07 8.45 11.35
C GLN A 16 8.94 7.44 11.33
N LEU A 17 8.89 6.55 10.33
CA LEU A 17 7.90 5.48 10.23
C LEU A 17 7.88 4.61 11.50
N GLY A 18 9.04 4.13 11.95
CA GLY A 18 9.11 3.30 13.15
C GLY A 18 8.64 4.03 14.40
N THR A 19 9.12 5.25 14.64
CA THR A 19 8.74 6.04 15.82
C THR A 19 7.24 6.36 15.83
N THR A 20 6.67 6.73 14.69
CA THR A 20 5.23 6.97 14.58
C THR A 20 4.44 5.69 14.83
N ILE A 21 4.92 4.51 14.41
CA ILE A 21 4.27 3.25 14.79
C ILE A 21 4.36 3.01 16.29
N THR A 22 5.53 3.20 16.90
CA THR A 22 5.72 3.03 18.36
C THR A 22 4.76 3.89 19.19
N ASP A 23 4.39 5.08 18.72
CA ASP A 23 3.40 5.95 19.37
C ASP A 23 1.98 5.34 19.41
N HIS A 24 1.66 4.43 18.48
CA HIS A 24 0.36 3.75 18.37
C HIS A 24 0.40 2.28 18.83
N ASP A 25 1.58 1.66 18.79
CA ASP A 25 1.85 0.30 19.22
C ASP A 25 3.19 0.26 19.95
N SER A 26 3.13 0.35 21.28
CA SER A 26 4.31 0.40 22.15
C SER A 26 5.15 -0.88 22.13
N SER A 27 4.66 -1.96 21.53
CA SER A 27 5.44 -3.19 21.34
C SER A 27 6.40 -3.11 20.15
N PHE A 28 6.21 -2.14 19.26
CA PHE A 28 7.02 -1.96 18.06
C PHE A 28 8.42 -1.41 18.40
N ASP A 29 9.46 -2.12 17.96
CA ASP A 29 10.86 -1.78 18.17
C ASP A 29 11.44 -1.16 16.89
N THR A 30 11.53 0.17 16.89
CA THR A 30 12.04 0.95 15.76
C THR A 30 13.47 0.54 15.36
N SER A 31 14.35 0.28 16.32
CA SER A 31 15.73 -0.11 16.04
C SER A 31 15.80 -1.48 15.37
N LYS A 32 15.04 -2.48 15.88
CA LYS A 32 14.94 -3.79 15.23
C LYS A 32 14.31 -3.70 13.84
N PHE A 33 13.32 -2.83 13.65
CA PHE A 33 12.68 -2.63 12.35
C PHE A 33 13.67 -2.09 11.31
N ILE A 34 14.44 -1.06 11.67
CA ILE A 34 15.46 -0.50 10.79
C ILE A 34 16.53 -1.53 10.48
N GLN A 35 17.01 -2.28 11.49
CA GLN A 35 18.01 -3.33 11.29
C GLN A 35 17.52 -4.45 10.36
N ALA A 36 16.26 -4.88 10.50
CA ALA A 36 15.65 -5.88 9.63
C ALA A 36 15.44 -5.36 8.20
N THR A 37 15.21 -4.06 8.04
CA THR A 37 14.98 -3.42 6.75
C THR A 37 16.28 -3.18 5.99
N VAL A 38 17.26 -2.52 6.63
CA VAL A 38 18.52 -2.06 6.04
C VAL A 38 19.64 -3.03 6.36
N ASN A 39 19.43 -4.30 5.99
CA ASN A 39 20.42 -5.36 6.10
C ASN A 39 21.12 -5.64 4.76
N ASP A 40 21.90 -6.71 4.72
CA ASP A 40 22.63 -7.17 3.54
C ASP A 40 21.76 -7.15 2.27
N GLY A 41 22.30 -6.60 1.18
CA GLY A 41 21.59 -6.42 -0.09
C GLY A 41 20.74 -5.14 -0.19
N TRP A 42 20.66 -4.28 0.85
CA TRP A 42 19.86 -3.05 0.77
C TRP A 42 20.25 -2.07 -0.34
N SER A 43 21.55 -1.90 -0.56
CA SER A 43 22.09 -1.02 -1.59
C SER A 43 21.70 -1.45 -3.01
N GLU A 44 21.57 -2.76 -3.22
CA GLU A 44 21.28 -3.40 -4.51
C GLU A 44 19.79 -3.32 -4.88
N LEU A 45 18.89 -3.29 -3.90
CA LEU A 45 17.46 -3.25 -4.16
C LEU A 45 17.02 -1.96 -4.86
N LYS A 46 16.14 -2.14 -5.83
CA LYS A 46 15.40 -1.10 -6.55
C LYS A 46 14.27 -0.58 -5.67
N LEU A 47 13.60 0.46 -6.16
CA LEU A 47 12.54 1.16 -5.45
C LEU A 47 11.41 0.24 -4.95
N MET A 48 10.83 -0.58 -5.83
CA MET A 48 9.71 -1.45 -5.44
C MET A 48 10.17 -2.60 -4.53
N GLU A 49 11.39 -3.08 -4.72
CA GLU A 49 11.98 -4.13 -3.87
C GLU A 49 12.29 -3.59 -2.45
N ARG A 50 12.68 -2.31 -2.33
CA ARG A 50 12.80 -1.62 -1.03
C ARG A 50 11.45 -1.49 -0.33
N ARG A 51 10.41 -1.06 -1.05
CA ARG A 51 9.03 -1.02 -0.53
C ARG A 51 8.60 -2.38 0.02
N ASP A 52 8.82 -3.46 -0.75
CA ASP A 52 8.39 -4.81 -0.36
C ASP A 52 9.14 -5.30 0.89
N ARG A 53 10.45 -5.03 0.99
CA ARG A 53 11.22 -5.38 2.19
C ARG A 53 10.81 -4.57 3.42
N ILE A 54 10.49 -3.29 3.27
CA ILE A 54 9.92 -2.49 4.36
C ILE A 54 8.61 -3.14 4.83
N THR A 55 7.72 -3.49 3.90
CA THR A 55 6.45 -4.16 4.21
C THR A 55 6.65 -5.49 4.94
N GLN A 56 7.65 -6.29 4.55
CA GLN A 56 8.00 -7.53 5.23
C GLN A 56 8.55 -7.27 6.65
N ALA A 57 9.44 -6.29 6.82
CA ALA A 57 9.97 -5.91 8.12
C ALA A 57 8.87 -5.40 9.07
N LEU A 58 7.89 -4.64 8.55
CA LEU A 58 6.70 -4.23 9.28
C LEU A 58 5.88 -5.45 9.75
N HIS A 59 5.64 -6.43 8.87
CA HIS A 59 4.85 -7.62 9.19
C HIS A 59 5.41 -8.46 10.33
N HIS A 60 6.74 -8.50 10.49
CA HIS A 60 7.35 -9.22 11.61
C HIS A 60 7.12 -8.59 12.98
N GLN A 61 6.69 -7.33 13.04
CA GLN A 61 6.50 -6.60 14.31
C GLN A 61 5.10 -6.06 14.52
N LEU A 62 4.31 -5.87 13.46
CA LEU A 62 2.90 -5.48 13.58
C LEU A 62 2.08 -6.61 14.22
N PRO A 63 0.89 -6.28 14.77
CA PRO A 63 -0.02 -7.28 15.31
C PRO A 63 -0.29 -8.42 14.32
N SER A 64 -0.30 -9.67 14.82
CA SER A 64 -0.61 -10.85 14.00
C SER A 64 -2.05 -10.86 13.48
N ASP A 65 -2.97 -10.20 14.20
CA ASP A 65 -4.31 -9.91 13.70
C ASP A 65 -4.27 -8.80 12.65
N PHE A 66 -4.67 -9.14 11.43
CA PHE A 66 -4.65 -8.24 10.28
C PHE A 66 -5.51 -6.98 10.49
N LYS A 67 -6.64 -7.09 11.20
CA LYS A 67 -7.51 -5.93 11.48
C LYS A 67 -6.84 -4.96 12.45
N GLN A 68 -6.10 -5.45 13.44
CA GLN A 68 -5.32 -4.60 14.33
C GLN A 68 -4.13 -3.97 13.61
N ALA A 69 -3.39 -4.73 12.79
CA ALA A 69 -2.30 -4.19 11.98
C ALA A 69 -2.78 -3.04 11.07
N THR A 70 -3.90 -3.22 10.37
CA THR A 70 -4.46 -2.18 9.50
C THR A 70 -4.96 -0.94 10.27
N LYS A 71 -5.45 -1.09 11.50
CA LYS A 71 -5.78 0.07 12.35
C LYS A 71 -4.53 0.90 12.67
N VAL A 72 -3.41 0.26 13.03
CA VAL A 72 -2.14 0.95 13.27
C VAL A 72 -1.70 1.68 12.00
N LEU A 73 -1.69 1.01 10.85
CA LEU A 73 -1.29 1.60 9.57
C LEU A 73 -2.17 2.80 9.16
N CYS A 74 -3.48 2.71 9.35
CA CYS A 74 -4.40 3.83 9.09
C CYS A 74 -4.24 4.97 10.09
N ALA A 75 -3.92 4.68 11.35
CA ALA A 75 -3.73 5.71 12.38
C ALA A 75 -2.50 6.59 12.09
N ILE A 76 -1.43 6.00 11.56
CA ILE A 76 -0.21 6.75 11.22
C ILE A 76 -0.27 7.45 9.86
N SER A 77 -1.31 7.22 9.05
CA SER A 77 -1.33 7.64 7.65
C SER A 77 -1.43 9.15 7.46
N THR A 78 -1.81 9.92 8.48
CA THR A 78 -1.81 11.39 8.46
C THR A 78 -0.42 11.98 8.71
N THR A 79 0.45 11.23 9.39
CA THR A 79 1.84 11.61 9.68
C THR A 79 2.79 11.08 8.62
N ILE A 80 2.63 9.81 8.25
CA ILE A 80 3.42 9.14 7.21
C ILE A 80 2.69 9.26 5.88
N THR A 81 3.08 10.26 5.08
CA THR A 81 2.38 10.65 3.85
C THR A 81 3.31 10.60 2.63
N GLY A 82 2.74 10.87 1.45
CA GLY A 82 3.47 11.02 0.20
C GLY A 82 3.94 9.69 -0.40
N PHE A 83 4.95 9.77 -1.26
CA PHE A 83 5.37 8.64 -2.09
C PHE A 83 6.02 7.50 -1.28
N ALA A 84 6.81 7.81 -0.26
CA ALA A 84 7.44 6.77 0.58
C ALA A 84 6.39 5.97 1.38
N ALA A 85 5.23 6.57 1.69
CA ALA A 85 4.12 5.90 2.36
C ALA A 85 3.47 4.77 1.52
N LEU A 86 3.89 4.53 0.28
CA LEU A 86 3.45 3.38 -0.54
C LEU A 86 3.67 2.02 0.13
N CYS A 87 4.56 1.92 1.12
CA CYS A 87 4.74 0.70 1.92
C CYS A 87 3.51 0.34 2.78
N LEU A 88 2.69 1.33 3.18
CA LEU A 88 1.49 1.11 3.99
C LEU A 88 0.38 0.37 3.20
N PRO A 89 -0.10 0.86 2.04
CA PRO A 89 -1.08 0.11 1.26
C PRO A 89 -0.48 -1.18 0.69
N ASN A 90 0.84 -1.25 0.47
CA ASN A 90 1.50 -2.50 0.05
C ASN A 90 1.37 -3.61 1.11
N TYR A 91 1.34 -3.27 2.41
CA TYR A 91 1.03 -4.24 3.47
C TYR A 91 -0.32 -4.90 3.28
N VAL A 92 -1.35 -4.11 2.97
CA VAL A 92 -2.70 -4.61 2.69
C VAL A 92 -2.70 -5.52 1.46
N ALA A 93 -1.94 -5.15 0.42
CA ALA A 93 -1.80 -5.96 -0.78
C ALA A 93 -1.16 -7.33 -0.51
N MET A 94 -0.15 -7.39 0.34
CA MET A 94 0.61 -8.61 0.63
C MET A 94 -0.08 -9.55 1.63
N TYR A 95 -0.85 -9.00 2.58
CA TYR A 95 -1.37 -9.77 3.72
C TYR A 95 -2.90 -9.71 3.88
N GLY A 96 -3.61 -8.93 3.06
CA GLY A 96 -5.03 -8.65 3.23
C GLY A 96 -5.99 -9.44 2.35
N GLN A 97 -5.50 -10.28 1.43
CA GLN A 97 -6.32 -11.00 0.44
C GLN A 97 -7.44 -11.86 1.07
N ASN A 98 -7.20 -12.41 2.27
CA ASN A 98 -8.17 -13.23 3.00
C ASN A 98 -9.23 -12.42 3.78
N ASP A 99 -9.07 -11.11 3.91
CA ASP A 99 -10.02 -10.20 4.58
C ASP A 99 -10.30 -8.99 3.68
N TRP A 100 -11.12 -9.21 2.67
CA TRP A 100 -11.42 -8.21 1.65
C TRP A 100 -12.06 -6.95 2.23
N GLN A 101 -12.98 -7.08 3.18
CA GLN A 101 -13.71 -5.93 3.73
C GLN A 101 -12.77 -5.00 4.48
N THR A 102 -11.94 -5.55 5.36
CA THR A 102 -10.91 -4.77 6.08
C THR A 102 -9.93 -4.15 5.09
N SER A 103 -9.52 -4.90 4.07
CA SER A 103 -8.60 -4.41 3.04
C SER A 103 -9.15 -3.23 2.26
N MET A 104 -10.41 -3.28 1.80
CA MET A 104 -11.01 -2.16 1.08
C MET A 104 -11.12 -0.91 1.96
N THR A 105 -11.55 -1.07 3.21
CA THR A 105 -11.62 0.05 4.16
C THR A 105 -10.24 0.67 4.39
N ALA A 106 -9.20 -0.14 4.57
CA ALA A 106 -7.84 0.33 4.75
C ALA A 106 -7.30 1.02 3.49
N LEU A 107 -7.41 0.41 2.30
CA LEU A 107 -6.94 1.00 1.04
C LEU A 107 -7.62 2.33 0.72
N GLY A 108 -8.92 2.43 0.98
CA GLY A 108 -9.68 3.68 0.81
C GLY A 108 -9.28 4.78 1.79
N THR A 109 -8.68 4.42 2.93
CA THR A 109 -8.13 5.37 3.91
C THR A 109 -6.72 5.80 3.52
N LEU A 110 -5.84 4.84 3.28
CA LEU A 110 -4.43 5.05 2.95
C LEU A 110 -4.22 5.81 1.63
N THR A 111 -5.15 5.69 0.69
CA THR A 111 -5.06 6.42 -0.57
C THR A 111 -5.21 7.93 -0.42
N LYS A 112 -5.76 8.43 0.71
CA LYS A 112 -5.98 9.88 0.93
C LYS A 112 -4.69 10.63 1.25
N THR A 113 -3.63 9.93 1.64
CA THR A 113 -2.35 10.54 2.01
C THR A 113 -1.17 9.96 1.23
N SER A 114 -1.41 8.94 0.41
CA SER A 114 -0.45 8.31 -0.50
C SER A 114 -1.19 7.81 -1.75
N SER A 115 -0.91 6.61 -2.25
CA SER A 115 -1.72 5.97 -3.29
C SER A 115 -1.87 4.47 -3.06
N SER A 116 -3.09 3.97 -3.20
CA SER A 116 -3.41 2.54 -3.16
C SER A 116 -3.44 1.89 -4.55
N GLU A 117 -3.02 2.60 -5.61
CA GLU A 117 -3.16 2.18 -7.01
C GLU A 117 -2.46 0.86 -7.37
N PHE A 118 -1.36 0.54 -6.69
CA PHE A 118 -0.68 -0.76 -6.82
C PHE A 118 -1.34 -1.83 -5.96
N ALA A 119 -1.77 -1.44 -4.76
CA ALA A 119 -2.23 -2.35 -3.72
C ALA A 119 -3.64 -2.89 -3.96
N ILE A 120 -4.47 -2.18 -4.73
CA ILE A 120 -5.81 -2.66 -5.12
C ILE A 120 -5.76 -3.79 -6.16
N ARG A 121 -4.63 -3.95 -6.86
CA ARG A 121 -4.53 -4.79 -8.07
C ARG A 121 -4.61 -6.29 -7.78
N PRO A 122 -4.01 -6.84 -6.70
CA PRO A 122 -4.26 -8.23 -6.31
C PRO A 122 -5.75 -8.53 -6.11
N PHE A 123 -6.51 -7.62 -5.52
CA PHE A 123 -7.95 -7.79 -5.33
C PHE A 123 -8.74 -7.72 -6.64
N LEU A 124 -8.33 -6.88 -7.60
CA LEU A 124 -8.89 -6.87 -8.95
C LEU A 124 -8.63 -8.17 -9.72
N ILE A 125 -7.54 -8.89 -9.41
CA ILE A 125 -7.20 -10.18 -10.01
C ILE A 125 -7.99 -11.31 -9.34
N GLU A 126 -7.97 -11.38 -8.01
CA GLU A 126 -8.56 -12.48 -7.25
C GLU A 126 -10.07 -12.38 -7.06
N SER A 127 -10.61 -11.16 -7.08
CA SER A 127 -12.02 -10.89 -6.81
C SER A 127 -12.51 -9.70 -7.64
N PRO A 128 -12.48 -9.81 -8.98
CA PRO A 128 -12.75 -8.69 -9.88
C PRO A 128 -14.13 -8.07 -9.66
N GLU A 129 -15.20 -8.87 -9.65
CA GLU A 129 -16.58 -8.36 -9.59
C GLU A 129 -16.79 -7.45 -8.38
N LYS A 130 -16.55 -7.98 -7.17
CA LYS A 130 -16.73 -7.21 -5.93
C LYS A 130 -15.77 -6.03 -5.82
N THR A 131 -14.54 -6.16 -6.33
CA THR A 131 -13.56 -5.06 -6.31
C THR A 131 -13.94 -3.96 -7.30
N ILE A 132 -14.44 -4.28 -8.49
CA ILE A 132 -14.97 -3.30 -9.45
C ILE A 132 -16.15 -2.54 -8.84
N GLN A 133 -17.06 -3.21 -8.13
CA GLN A 133 -18.17 -2.54 -7.43
C GLN A 133 -17.66 -1.55 -6.35
N GLN A 134 -16.57 -1.88 -5.65
CA GLN A 134 -15.95 -0.94 -4.72
C GLN A 134 -15.30 0.25 -5.45
N MET A 135 -14.64 0.01 -6.59
CA MET A 135 -14.06 1.08 -7.41
C MET A 135 -15.15 2.02 -7.94
N LEU A 136 -16.30 1.48 -8.34
CA LEU A 136 -17.48 2.25 -8.69
C LEU A 136 -17.99 3.13 -7.55
N THR A 137 -18.04 2.58 -6.34
CA THR A 137 -18.43 3.35 -5.16
C THR A 137 -17.42 4.48 -4.92
N TRP A 138 -16.12 4.22 -5.06
CA TRP A 138 -15.09 5.24 -4.89
C TRP A 138 -15.07 6.29 -6.01
N SER A 139 -15.50 5.97 -7.23
CA SER A 139 -15.59 6.95 -8.33
C SER A 139 -16.60 8.06 -8.04
N GLN A 140 -17.58 7.80 -7.16
CA GLN A 140 -18.59 8.75 -6.70
C GLN A 140 -18.27 9.36 -5.33
N SER A 141 -17.10 9.07 -4.75
CA SER A 141 -16.71 9.61 -3.45
C SER A 141 -16.54 11.14 -3.48
N GLU A 142 -16.87 11.79 -2.37
CA GLU A 142 -16.56 13.22 -2.16
C GLU A 142 -15.04 13.48 -2.11
N ASN A 143 -14.24 12.48 -1.71
CA ASN A 143 -12.79 12.59 -1.67
C ASN A 143 -12.14 12.33 -3.03
N GLU A 144 -11.30 13.26 -3.48
CA GLU A 144 -10.66 13.20 -4.79
C GLU A 144 -9.66 12.06 -4.96
N ASP A 145 -8.93 11.68 -3.91
CA ASP A 145 -7.96 10.59 -3.98
C ASP A 145 -8.62 9.23 -4.15
N GLN A 146 -9.79 9.03 -3.55
CA GLN A 146 -10.61 7.83 -3.77
C GLN A 146 -11.14 7.78 -5.21
N ARG A 147 -11.62 8.91 -5.75
CA ARG A 147 -12.04 8.98 -7.17
C ARG A 147 -10.87 8.71 -8.11
N ARG A 148 -9.69 9.26 -7.81
CA ARG A 148 -8.46 9.00 -8.55
C ARG A 148 -8.08 7.52 -8.47
N LEU A 149 -8.13 6.90 -7.28
CA LEU A 149 -7.86 5.48 -7.10
C LEU A 149 -8.79 4.63 -7.99
N ALA A 150 -10.08 4.94 -8.02
CA ALA A 150 -11.05 4.23 -8.87
C ALA A 150 -10.65 4.24 -10.36
N SER A 151 -10.14 5.38 -10.86
CA SER A 151 -9.67 5.52 -12.24
C SER A 151 -8.30 4.89 -12.47
N GLU A 152 -7.31 5.20 -11.63
CA GLU A 152 -5.91 4.80 -11.81
C GLU A 152 -5.67 3.32 -11.47
N GLY A 153 -6.26 2.85 -10.38
CA GLY A 153 -6.07 1.49 -9.87
C GLY A 153 -6.62 0.42 -10.82
N ILE A 154 -7.67 0.73 -11.59
CA ILE A 154 -8.30 -0.20 -12.53
C ILE A 154 -7.61 -0.24 -13.90
N ARG A 155 -6.65 0.66 -14.17
CA ARG A 155 -5.96 0.73 -15.47
C ARG A 155 -5.37 -0.63 -15.87
N PRO A 156 -5.71 -1.16 -17.07
CA PRO A 156 -5.16 -2.44 -17.53
C PRO A 156 -3.62 -2.45 -17.58
N ARG A 157 -3.02 -1.29 -17.90
CA ARG A 157 -1.57 -1.11 -18.11
C ARG A 157 -0.99 0.02 -17.24
N LEU A 158 -1.13 -0.09 -15.92
CA LEU A 158 -0.51 0.87 -14.99
C LEU A 158 1.03 0.72 -14.98
N PRO A 159 1.82 1.79 -15.16
CA PRO A 159 3.28 1.74 -15.01
C PRO A 159 3.68 1.24 -13.61
N TRP A 160 4.73 0.43 -13.53
CA TRP A 160 5.22 -0.22 -12.29
C TRP A 160 4.24 -1.17 -11.56
N GLY A 161 2.95 -1.14 -11.89
CA GLY A 161 1.94 -2.05 -11.38
C GLY A 161 1.88 -3.38 -12.13
N ILE A 162 1.33 -4.40 -11.47
CA ILE A 162 1.02 -5.70 -12.09
C ILE A 162 0.01 -5.48 -13.21
N ARG A 163 0.22 -5.99 -14.43
CA ARG A 163 -0.76 -5.83 -15.52
C ARG A 163 -2.04 -6.61 -15.21
N LEU A 164 -3.19 -5.96 -15.33
CA LEU A 164 -4.50 -6.62 -15.19
C LEU A 164 -4.85 -7.27 -16.53
N ARG A 165 -4.25 -8.43 -16.81
CA ARG A 165 -4.32 -9.10 -18.11
C ARG A 165 -5.76 -9.36 -18.55
N GLN A 166 -6.64 -9.75 -17.62
CA GLN A 166 -8.05 -9.99 -17.90
C GLN A 166 -8.74 -8.76 -18.52
N PHE A 167 -8.41 -7.54 -18.08
CA PHE A 167 -8.97 -6.30 -18.62
C PHE A 167 -8.25 -5.80 -19.88
N ILE A 168 -7.06 -6.33 -20.18
CA ILE A 168 -6.40 -6.13 -21.48
C ILE A 168 -7.09 -6.98 -22.55
N VAL A 169 -7.49 -8.20 -22.18
CA VAL A 169 -8.16 -9.16 -23.08
C VAL A 169 -9.62 -8.75 -23.30
N ASP A 170 -10.35 -8.47 -22.23
CA ASP A 170 -11.73 -8.01 -22.30
C ASP A 170 -11.90 -6.77 -21.42
N PRO A 171 -12.04 -5.58 -22.02
CA PRO A 171 -12.23 -4.35 -21.28
C PRO A 171 -13.70 -4.11 -20.88
N ALA A 172 -14.67 -4.89 -21.36
CA ALA A 172 -16.09 -4.66 -21.08
C ALA A 172 -16.41 -4.52 -19.58
N PRO A 173 -15.86 -5.35 -18.66
CA PRO A 173 -16.16 -5.26 -17.23
C PRO A 173 -15.82 -3.90 -16.58
N ILE A 174 -14.92 -3.13 -17.18
CA ILE A 174 -14.47 -1.84 -16.64
C ILE A 174 -15.13 -0.63 -17.33
N PHE A 175 -16.05 -0.87 -18.26
CA PHE A 175 -16.84 0.14 -18.98
C PHE A 175 -18.36 0.02 -18.77
N GLN A 176 -18.82 -0.99 -18.03
CA GLN A 176 -20.25 -1.22 -17.78
C GLN A 176 -20.77 -0.32 -16.66
N TYR A 177 -21.11 0.92 -16.97
CA TYR A 177 -21.73 1.87 -16.04
C TYR A 177 -22.85 2.66 -16.72
#